data_AF-A0A0H1R802-F1
#
_entry.id   AF-A0A0H1R802-F1
#
_cell.length_a   1.000
_cell.length_b   1.000
_cell.length_c   1.000
_cell.angle_alpha   90.00
_cell.angle_beta   90.00
_cell.angle_gamma   90.00
#
_symmetry.space_group_name_H-M   'P 1'
#
loop_
_entity.id
_entity.type
_entity.pdbx_description
1 polymer ?
#
loop_
_entity_poly.entity_id
_entity_poly.type
_entity_poly.pdbx_seq_one_letter_code
_entity_poly.pdbx_strand_id
1 'polypeptide(L)'
;MEKMKSMRSVAVLAVLLVMSVLFAPVASAREVGESDTVYFSNLPPSEGVNAVRFTNLPPAQEYKLVTANPLLFAADADSGKPVAVSLLGKEYLLDLKSVPAPIAEDAKCIMVNESGTFTTGVPLIKCYAGTVSGDPESYAFFTVDNEVILGTVRTGNLSYVIDQVGIVEAGSKRQIVHAIYDDSSVADIKEPLAYGAEVPLRRDLSEIAVQLPGEVLDVESGITSTTTVTLMAAHDYQFRNLFPSPNTEMTNMVAQINTALSPSDIGVSLQISAYCDLGTTLAAYNHESLLREFSAENAALRDSTNSDIAVLFTGRDLDNEYIGASYVYVPDPDGGYAHAQMCSSGGSYQATFSHRCINAAHEIGHLFGAGHEDSTPPYPSYAKAYHWTEWFVYNRYTALWSSFMGNDMCLEYSCDTRHGDASHDNARRISETKGVVAGYQ
;
A
#
# COMPACT_ATOMS: atom_id res chain seq x y z
N MET A 1 -41.96 41.43 -51.95
CA MET A 1 -40.95 42.04 -51.07
C MET A 1 -40.57 40.99 -50.05
N GLU A 2 -39.55 40.18 -50.33
CA GLU A 2 -38.16 40.47 -49.90
C GLU A 2 -38.09 40.59 -48.36
N LYS A 3 -37.39 39.74 -47.61
CA LYS A 3 -36.01 39.31 -47.83
C LYS A 3 -35.68 38.04 -47.04
N MET A 4 -34.87 37.20 -47.68
CA MET A 4 -34.06 36.13 -47.12
C MET A 4 -33.16 36.59 -45.95
N LYS A 5 -32.96 35.68 -44.99
CA LYS A 5 -31.74 35.43 -44.18
C LYS A 5 -32.16 34.39 -43.13
N SER A 6 -31.50 33.27 -42.87
CA SER A 6 -30.32 32.62 -43.44
C SER A 6 -30.34 31.21 -42.85
N MET A 7 -30.66 30.19 -43.65
CA MET A 7 -30.40 28.78 -43.32
C MET A 7 -28.88 28.54 -43.37
N ARG A 8 -28.16 28.79 -42.28
CA ARG A 8 -26.75 28.41 -42.10
C ARG A 8 -26.41 28.23 -40.63
N SER A 9 -26.95 27.21 -39.95
CA SER A 9 -26.46 26.83 -38.60
C SER A 9 -26.74 25.38 -38.18
N VAL A 10 -26.90 24.42 -39.10
CA VAL A 10 -27.17 23.00 -38.72
C VAL A 10 -26.17 22.01 -39.36
N ALA A 11 -25.11 22.48 -40.01
CA ALA A 11 -24.14 21.61 -40.70
C ALA A 11 -22.69 21.81 -40.24
N VAL A 12 -22.46 22.10 -38.95
CA VAL A 12 -21.09 22.19 -38.37
C VAL A 12 -20.88 21.23 -37.19
N LEU A 13 -21.91 20.57 -36.67
CA LEU A 13 -21.76 19.61 -35.56
C LEU A 13 -21.59 18.13 -35.99
N ALA A 14 -21.49 17.85 -37.29
CA ALA A 14 -21.42 16.48 -37.82
C ALA A 14 -20.13 16.15 -38.59
N VAL A 15 -19.13 17.06 -38.57
CA VAL A 15 -17.82 16.84 -39.26
C VAL A 15 -16.62 16.86 -38.27
N LEU A 16 -16.87 17.02 -36.96
CA LEU A 16 -15.84 16.87 -35.91
C LEU A 16 -15.90 15.50 -35.18
N LEU A 17 -16.63 14.53 -35.73
CA LEU A 17 -16.82 13.19 -35.13
C LEU A 17 -16.14 12.06 -35.94
N VAL A 18 -15.26 12.41 -36.87
CA VAL A 18 -14.44 11.46 -37.62
C VAL A 18 -13.03 12.04 -37.77
N MET A 19 -12.25 11.99 -36.70
CA MET A 19 -10.77 12.04 -36.69
C MET A 19 -10.22 12.01 -35.24
N SER A 20 -10.91 11.38 -34.28
CA SER A 20 -10.19 10.76 -33.17
C SER A 20 -9.59 9.47 -33.72
N VAL A 21 -8.46 9.60 -34.42
CA VAL A 21 -7.49 8.51 -34.42
C VAL A 21 -7.21 8.27 -32.95
N LEU A 22 -7.83 7.23 -32.38
CA LEU A 22 -7.33 6.56 -31.20
C LEU A 22 -5.90 6.19 -31.58
N PHE A 23 -4.96 7.08 -31.31
CA PHE A 23 -3.62 6.67 -30.94
C PHE A 23 -3.81 5.98 -29.60
N ALA A 24 -4.35 4.75 -29.62
CA ALA A 24 -4.00 3.82 -28.59
C ALA A 24 -2.47 3.76 -28.67
N PRO A 25 -1.73 4.10 -27.60
CA PRO A 25 -0.34 3.71 -27.56
C PRO A 25 -0.34 2.22 -27.93
N VAL A 26 0.42 1.86 -28.96
CA VAL A 26 0.64 0.45 -29.28
C VAL A 26 1.53 -0.05 -28.15
N ALA A 27 0.91 -0.33 -27.00
CA ALA A 27 1.52 -1.06 -25.92
C ALA A 27 2.03 -2.36 -26.56
N SER A 28 3.31 -2.68 -26.38
CA SER A 28 3.89 -3.89 -26.96
C SER A 28 3.43 -5.11 -26.14
N ALA A 29 2.13 -5.37 -26.14
CA ALA A 29 1.58 -6.61 -25.62
C ALA A 29 1.60 -7.63 -26.77
N ARG A 30 2.40 -8.69 -26.61
CA ARG A 30 2.40 -9.80 -27.57
C ARG A 30 1.86 -11.04 -26.89
N GLU A 31 0.98 -11.76 -27.58
CA GLU A 31 0.61 -13.11 -27.17
C GLU A 31 1.83 -14.03 -27.32
N VAL A 32 2.22 -14.65 -26.21
CA VAL A 32 3.30 -15.64 -26.18
C VAL A 32 2.65 -16.98 -25.82
N GLY A 33 3.06 -18.06 -26.50
CA GLY A 33 2.66 -19.40 -26.07
C GLY A 33 3.11 -19.66 -24.63
N GLU A 34 2.49 -20.60 -23.91
CA GLU A 34 2.75 -20.90 -22.49
C GLU A 34 4.17 -21.44 -22.18
N SER A 35 5.22 -20.96 -22.83
CA SER A 35 6.59 -21.25 -22.44
C SER A 35 6.98 -20.44 -21.21
N ASP A 36 7.77 -21.05 -20.33
CA ASP A 36 8.42 -20.39 -19.20
C ASP A 36 9.02 -19.05 -19.63
N THR A 37 8.70 -17.99 -18.89
CA THR A 37 9.45 -16.74 -19.05
C THR A 37 10.81 -16.88 -18.39
N VAL A 38 11.74 -16.02 -18.77
CA VAL A 38 13.11 -16.03 -18.22
C VAL A 38 13.13 -15.88 -16.69
N TYR A 39 12.17 -15.14 -16.12
CA TYR A 39 12.11 -14.88 -14.68
C TYR A 39 11.09 -15.72 -13.93
N PHE A 40 9.97 -16.06 -14.55
CA PHE A 40 8.90 -16.86 -13.93
C PHE A 40 8.79 -18.21 -14.61
N SER A 41 8.93 -19.26 -13.81
CA SER A 41 8.77 -20.66 -14.23
C SER A 41 7.49 -21.21 -13.64
N ASN A 42 6.76 -22.01 -14.43
CA ASN A 42 5.63 -22.75 -13.90
C ASN A 42 6.07 -23.64 -12.72
N LEU A 43 5.15 -23.97 -11.83
CA LEU A 43 5.44 -24.89 -10.74
C LEU A 43 5.99 -26.22 -11.30
N PRO A 44 7.07 -26.77 -10.73
CA PRO A 44 7.65 -28.01 -11.20
C PRO A 44 6.60 -29.14 -11.20
N PRO A 45 6.63 -30.06 -12.19
CA PRO A 45 5.71 -31.19 -12.23
C PRO A 45 5.85 -32.05 -10.96
N SER A 46 4.74 -32.68 -10.56
CA SER A 46 4.51 -33.30 -9.25
C SER A 46 5.50 -34.39 -8.78
N GLU A 47 6.46 -34.82 -9.60
CA GLU A 47 7.48 -35.78 -9.18
C GLU A 47 8.54 -35.10 -8.30
N GLY A 48 8.50 -35.36 -6.99
CA GLY A 48 9.49 -34.86 -6.03
C GLY A 48 9.19 -33.50 -5.40
N VAL A 49 7.98 -32.97 -5.63
CA VAL A 49 7.46 -31.76 -5.00
C VAL A 49 6.64 -32.14 -3.76
N ASN A 50 7.01 -31.63 -2.58
CA ASN A 50 6.08 -31.63 -1.45
C ASN A 50 4.92 -30.68 -1.79
N ALA A 51 3.68 -31.08 -1.50
CA ALA A 51 2.48 -30.31 -1.82
C ALA A 51 2.67 -28.81 -1.53
N VAL A 52 2.31 -27.96 -2.50
CA VAL A 52 2.40 -26.50 -2.36
C VAL A 52 1.63 -26.08 -1.10
N ARG A 53 2.31 -25.36 -0.21
CA ARG A 53 1.69 -24.83 1.00
C ARG A 53 1.25 -23.41 0.73
N PHE A 54 0.00 -23.26 0.31
CA PHE A 54 -0.60 -21.94 0.16
C PHE A 54 -0.90 -21.33 1.52
N THR A 55 -0.62 -20.03 1.64
CA THR A 55 -0.75 -19.27 2.88
C THR A 55 -1.60 -18.03 2.70
N ASN A 56 -1.58 -17.40 1.52
CA ASN A 56 -2.28 -16.15 1.24
C ASN A 56 -2.73 -16.05 -0.23
N LEU A 57 -3.46 -17.06 -0.71
CA LEU A 57 -3.93 -17.06 -2.10
C LEU A 57 -5.15 -16.13 -2.27
N PRO A 58 -5.10 -15.12 -3.16
CA PRO A 58 -6.21 -14.19 -3.34
C PRO A 58 -7.41 -14.88 -4.04
N PRO A 59 -8.65 -14.46 -3.74
CA PRO A 59 -9.86 -14.97 -4.40
C PRO A 59 -10.05 -14.33 -5.79
N ALA A 60 -9.02 -14.38 -6.63
CA ALA A 60 -9.06 -13.93 -8.01
C ALA A 60 -9.79 -14.94 -8.90
N GLN A 61 -10.50 -14.45 -9.92
CA GLN A 61 -11.15 -15.32 -10.92
C GLN A 61 -10.14 -16.18 -11.68
N GLU A 62 -8.97 -15.60 -11.97
CA GLU A 62 -7.87 -16.25 -12.67
C GLU A 62 -6.53 -15.82 -12.05
N TYR A 63 -5.62 -16.78 -11.89
CA TYR A 63 -4.24 -16.52 -11.48
C TYR A 63 -3.29 -17.54 -12.11
N LYS A 64 -2.05 -17.12 -12.32
CA LYS A 64 -0.94 -18.00 -12.70
C LYS A 64 -0.02 -18.22 -11.51
N LEU A 65 0.22 -19.48 -11.14
CA LEU A 65 1.16 -19.84 -10.10
C LEU A 65 2.55 -20.12 -10.68
N VAL A 66 3.56 -19.45 -10.13
CA VAL A 66 4.93 -19.54 -10.62
C VAL A 66 5.94 -19.57 -9.47
N THR A 67 7.16 -20.00 -9.77
CA THR A 67 8.35 -19.64 -8.99
C THR A 67 9.15 -18.61 -9.77
N ALA A 68 10.00 -17.85 -9.08
CA ALA A 68 10.76 -16.75 -9.69
C ALA A 68 12.27 -16.97 -9.64
N ASN A 69 12.99 -16.27 -10.54
CA ASN A 69 14.43 -16.04 -10.50
C ASN A 69 14.72 -14.54 -10.25
N PRO A 70 14.73 -14.09 -8.99
CA PRO A 70 14.86 -12.67 -8.64
C PRO A 70 16.20 -12.06 -9.07
N LEU A 71 17.28 -12.83 -8.98
CA LEU A 71 18.63 -12.36 -9.33
C LEU A 71 18.74 -12.02 -10.82
N LEU A 72 18.13 -12.84 -11.68
CA LEU A 72 18.14 -12.60 -13.12
C LEU A 72 17.26 -11.40 -13.48
N PHE A 73 16.08 -11.28 -12.86
CA PHE A 73 15.21 -10.11 -13.03
C PHE A 73 15.93 -8.82 -12.63
N ALA A 74 16.56 -8.81 -11.44
CA ALA A 74 17.31 -7.66 -10.96
C ALA A 74 18.48 -7.28 -11.89
N ALA A 75 19.22 -8.26 -12.40
CA ALA A 75 20.32 -8.01 -13.33
C ALA A 75 19.85 -7.37 -14.64
N ASP A 76 18.71 -7.82 -15.19
CA ASP A 76 18.14 -7.26 -16.41
C ASP A 76 17.53 -5.87 -16.18
N ALA A 77 16.85 -5.66 -15.06
CA ALA A 77 16.33 -4.35 -14.66
C ALA A 77 17.46 -3.32 -14.44
N ASP A 78 18.59 -3.73 -13.87
CA ASP A 78 19.78 -2.90 -13.70
C ASP A 78 20.53 -2.62 -15.03
N SER A 79 20.26 -3.38 -16.09
CA SER A 79 20.95 -3.24 -17.38
C SER A 79 20.53 -2.01 -18.19
N GLY A 80 19.41 -1.38 -17.82
CA GLY A 80 18.80 -0.26 -18.55
C GLY A 80 18.12 -0.65 -19.86
N LYS A 81 17.95 -1.95 -20.13
CA LYS A 81 17.17 -2.47 -21.27
C LYS A 81 15.73 -2.79 -20.83
N PRO A 82 14.76 -2.78 -21.76
CA PRO A 82 13.41 -3.22 -21.46
C PRO A 82 13.39 -4.66 -20.92
N VAL A 83 12.65 -4.88 -19.84
CA VAL A 83 12.49 -6.18 -19.17
C VAL A 83 11.20 -6.84 -19.64
N ALA A 84 11.28 -8.06 -20.17
CA ALA A 84 10.11 -8.79 -20.68
C ALA A 84 9.46 -9.64 -19.59
N VAL A 85 8.21 -9.36 -19.24
CA VAL A 85 7.44 -10.13 -18.23
C VAL A 85 6.17 -10.71 -18.85
N SER A 86 5.82 -11.96 -18.51
CA SER A 86 4.52 -12.53 -18.88
C SER A 86 3.53 -12.42 -17.73
N LEU A 87 2.44 -11.68 -17.97
CA LEU A 87 1.36 -11.46 -17.03
C LEU A 87 0.10 -12.10 -17.63
N LEU A 88 -0.36 -13.19 -17.01
CA LEU A 88 -1.50 -14.00 -17.48
C LEU A 88 -1.42 -14.35 -18.99
N GLY A 89 -0.26 -14.84 -19.45
CA GLY A 89 -0.05 -15.29 -20.83
C GLY A 89 0.22 -14.18 -21.85
N LYS A 90 0.23 -12.91 -21.43
CA LYS A 90 0.61 -11.76 -22.27
C LYS A 90 1.99 -11.25 -21.89
N GLU A 91 2.87 -11.10 -22.87
CA GLU A 91 4.19 -10.50 -22.65
C GLU A 91 4.10 -8.98 -22.71
N TYR A 92 4.67 -8.32 -21.70
CA TYR A 92 4.85 -6.87 -21.62
C TYR A 92 6.34 -6.57 -21.55
N LEU A 93 6.79 -5.58 -22.31
CA LEU A 93 8.13 -5.01 -22.17
C LEU A 93 8.04 -3.83 -21.20
N LEU A 94 8.92 -3.77 -20.21
CA LEU A 94 8.92 -2.77 -19.15
C LEU A 94 10.20 -1.94 -19.19
N ASP A 95 10.06 -0.63 -19.28
CA ASP A 95 11.16 0.34 -19.18
C ASP A 95 11.41 0.67 -17.70
N LEU A 96 12.16 -0.20 -17.01
CA LEU A 96 12.42 -0.09 -15.58
C LEU A 96 13.69 0.72 -15.26
N LYS A 97 13.68 1.38 -14.11
CA LYS A 97 14.84 2.04 -13.49
C LYS A 97 14.89 1.69 -12.02
N SER A 98 16.11 1.50 -11.50
CA SER A 98 16.31 1.37 -10.06
C SER A 98 15.88 2.67 -9.37
N VAL A 99 15.11 2.53 -8.29
CA VAL A 99 14.72 3.62 -7.41
C VAL A 99 15.08 3.26 -5.97
N PRO A 100 15.33 4.26 -5.10
CA PRO A 100 15.58 3.99 -3.69
C PRO A 100 14.43 3.19 -3.07
N ALA A 101 14.76 2.11 -2.35
CA ALA A 101 13.79 1.45 -1.48
C ALA A 101 13.47 2.39 -0.30
N PRO A 102 12.24 2.34 0.27
CA PRO A 102 11.87 3.14 1.43
C PRO A 102 12.48 2.56 2.71
N ILE A 103 13.80 2.41 2.74
CA ILE A 103 14.59 1.80 3.81
C ILE A 103 15.68 2.80 4.17
N ALA A 104 15.77 3.18 5.45
CA ALA A 104 16.82 4.07 5.92
C ALA A 104 18.20 3.41 5.79
N GLU A 105 19.25 4.20 5.57
CA GLU A 105 20.62 3.68 5.39
C GLU A 105 21.14 2.92 6.63
N ASP A 106 20.71 3.34 7.82
CA ASP A 106 21.06 2.76 9.12
C ASP A 106 19.97 1.82 9.66
N ALA A 107 19.06 1.36 8.79
CA ALA A 107 17.96 0.50 9.19
C ALA A 107 18.44 -0.77 9.92
N LYS A 108 17.62 -1.24 10.86
CA LYS A 108 17.92 -2.43 11.67
C LYS A 108 16.93 -3.54 11.35
N CYS A 109 17.37 -4.80 11.41
CA CYS A 109 16.46 -5.93 11.44
C CYS A 109 16.53 -6.56 12.82
N ILE A 110 15.39 -6.64 13.50
CA ILE A 110 15.28 -7.07 14.89
C ILE A 110 14.33 -8.25 14.97
N MET A 111 14.73 -9.26 15.75
CA MET A 111 13.90 -10.40 16.09
C MET A 111 13.74 -10.45 17.62
N VAL A 112 12.50 -10.53 18.07
CA VAL A 112 12.13 -10.71 19.47
C VAL A 112 11.54 -12.10 19.64
N ASN A 113 12.08 -12.86 20.58
CA ASN A 113 11.55 -14.17 20.95
C ASN A 113 11.76 -14.41 22.45
N GLU A 114 11.38 -15.60 22.93
CA GLU A 114 11.50 -15.99 24.35
C GLU A 114 12.92 -15.90 24.92
N SER A 115 13.96 -15.95 24.06
CA SER A 115 15.37 -15.85 24.45
C SER A 115 15.90 -14.41 24.47
N GLY A 116 15.10 -13.43 24.06
CA GLY A 116 15.44 -12.01 24.05
C GLY A 116 15.33 -11.34 22.68
N THR A 117 16.05 -10.24 22.53
CA THR A 117 16.04 -9.39 21.34
C THR A 117 17.38 -9.52 20.61
N PHE A 118 17.32 -9.77 19.30
CA PHE A 118 18.49 -10.02 18.45
C PHE A 118 18.46 -9.10 17.25
N THR A 119 19.61 -8.54 16.87
CA THR A 119 19.77 -7.78 15.63
C THR A 119 20.40 -8.66 14.56
N THR A 120 19.82 -8.68 13.38
CA THR A 120 20.30 -9.38 12.19
C THR A 120 20.63 -8.39 11.07
N GLY A 121 21.26 -8.88 10.00
CA GLY A 121 21.50 -8.06 8.81
C GLY A 121 20.20 -7.71 8.10
N VAL A 122 20.03 -6.46 7.71
CA VAL A 122 18.91 -6.03 6.85
C VAL A 122 19.04 -6.75 5.49
N PRO A 123 17.97 -7.38 4.99
CA PRO A 123 18.01 -8.02 3.68
C PRO A 123 18.29 -6.99 2.58
N LEU A 124 19.06 -7.37 1.57
CA LEU A 124 19.25 -6.54 0.39
C LEU A 124 17.96 -6.58 -0.45
N ILE A 125 17.20 -5.49 -0.40
CA ILE A 125 15.96 -5.30 -1.15
C ILE A 125 16.17 -4.18 -2.17
N LYS A 126 15.85 -4.44 -3.43
CA LYS A 126 15.89 -3.47 -4.52
C LYS A 126 14.49 -3.10 -4.97
N CYS A 127 14.28 -1.83 -5.29
CA CYS A 127 13.05 -1.35 -5.90
C CYS A 127 13.31 -0.87 -7.33
N TYR A 128 12.35 -1.11 -8.20
CA TYR A 128 12.37 -0.64 -9.59
C TYR A 128 11.03 0.00 -9.92
N ALA A 129 11.07 1.15 -10.58
CA ALA A 129 9.89 1.85 -11.08
C ALA A 129 10.04 2.12 -12.58
N GLY A 130 8.92 2.14 -13.29
CA GLY A 130 8.92 2.38 -14.72
C GLY A 130 7.53 2.31 -15.33
N THR A 131 7.50 2.09 -16.63
CA THR A 131 6.28 2.00 -17.44
C THR A 131 6.38 0.81 -18.39
N VAL A 132 5.26 0.37 -18.94
CA VAL A 132 5.21 -0.47 -20.12
C VAL A 132 5.80 0.31 -21.30
N SER A 133 6.69 -0.32 -22.07
CA SER A 133 7.35 0.32 -23.21
C SER A 133 6.33 0.80 -24.23
N GLY A 134 6.41 2.09 -24.57
CA GLY A 134 5.48 2.74 -25.50
C GLY A 134 4.17 3.24 -24.88
N ASP A 135 3.95 3.02 -23.58
CA ASP A 135 2.77 3.50 -22.84
C ASP A 135 3.21 4.34 -21.62
N PRO A 136 3.43 5.66 -21.76
CA PRO A 136 3.95 6.50 -20.69
C PRO A 136 2.96 6.73 -19.53
N GLU A 137 1.67 6.45 -19.75
CA GLU A 137 0.62 6.57 -18.71
C GLU A 137 0.49 5.29 -17.88
N SER A 138 1.14 4.20 -18.30
CA SER A 138 1.21 2.97 -17.52
C SER A 138 2.12 3.15 -16.31
N TYR A 139 2.00 2.21 -15.38
CA TYR A 139 2.79 2.19 -14.16
C TYR A 139 3.31 0.78 -13.91
N ALA A 140 4.59 0.66 -13.58
CA ALA A 140 5.21 -0.59 -13.20
C ALA A 140 6.10 -0.35 -11.97
N PHE A 141 5.90 -1.15 -10.92
CA PHE A 141 6.74 -1.11 -9.72
C PHE A 141 7.03 -2.50 -9.21
N PHE A 142 8.29 -2.74 -8.85
CA PHE A 142 8.76 -4.03 -8.37
C PHE A 142 9.61 -3.88 -7.12
N THR A 143 9.44 -4.80 -6.18
CA THR A 143 10.28 -4.97 -4.99
C THR A 143 10.87 -6.37 -5.03
N VAL A 144 12.21 -6.45 -4.97
CA VAL A 144 12.94 -7.68 -5.28
C VAL A 144 14.01 -7.92 -4.22
N ASP A 145 14.03 -9.11 -3.66
CA ASP A 145 15.14 -9.62 -2.84
C ASP A 145 15.80 -10.84 -3.52
N ASN A 146 16.51 -11.67 -2.76
CA ASN A 146 17.16 -12.87 -3.32
C ASN A 146 16.21 -14.08 -3.54
N GLU A 147 15.02 -14.08 -2.95
CA GLU A 147 14.03 -15.17 -2.97
C GLU A 147 12.71 -14.81 -3.67
N VAL A 148 12.33 -13.54 -3.73
CA VAL A 148 11.00 -13.07 -4.18
C VAL A 148 11.10 -11.92 -5.19
N ILE A 149 10.17 -11.92 -6.15
CA ILE A 149 9.81 -10.76 -6.98
C ILE A 149 8.37 -10.41 -6.63
N LEU A 150 8.14 -9.22 -6.07
CA LEU A 150 6.81 -8.66 -5.87
C LEU A 150 6.63 -7.49 -6.84
N GLY A 151 5.41 -7.25 -7.31
CA GLY A 151 5.20 -6.11 -8.20
C GLY A 151 3.76 -5.82 -8.58
N THR A 152 3.59 -4.64 -9.16
CA THR A 152 2.33 -4.13 -9.71
C THR A 152 2.58 -3.55 -11.08
N VAL A 153 1.76 -3.92 -12.06
CA VAL A 153 1.79 -3.36 -13.43
C VAL A 153 0.39 -2.93 -13.83
N ARG A 154 0.21 -1.64 -14.07
CA ARG A 154 -1.05 -1.03 -14.52
C ARG A 154 -0.89 -0.52 -15.94
N THR A 155 -1.79 -0.91 -16.83
CA THR A 155 -1.85 -0.42 -18.22
C THR A 155 -3.28 -0.45 -18.73
N GLY A 156 -3.78 0.69 -19.19
CA GLY A 156 -5.21 0.88 -19.46
C GLY A 156 -6.06 0.54 -18.23
N ASN A 157 -6.99 -0.40 -18.38
CA ASN A 157 -7.89 -0.83 -17.31
C ASN A 157 -7.40 -2.09 -16.56
N LEU A 158 -6.21 -2.60 -16.89
CA LEU A 158 -5.65 -3.81 -16.29
C LEU A 158 -4.72 -3.42 -15.14
N SER A 159 -4.82 -4.13 -14.02
CA SER A 159 -3.95 -3.93 -12.85
C SER A 159 -3.41 -5.28 -12.40
N TYR A 160 -2.28 -5.69 -12.95
CA TYR A 160 -1.64 -6.94 -12.58
C TYR A 160 -0.87 -6.82 -11.27
N VAL A 161 -0.98 -7.85 -10.43
CA VAL A 161 -0.21 -7.99 -9.19
C VAL A 161 0.56 -9.31 -9.23
N ILE A 162 1.80 -9.26 -8.74
CA ILE A 162 2.65 -10.42 -8.48
C ILE A 162 2.84 -10.48 -6.96
N ASP A 163 2.13 -11.41 -6.32
CA ASP A 163 2.08 -11.55 -4.86
C ASP A 163 2.71 -12.88 -4.42
N GLN A 164 3.22 -12.96 -3.20
CA GLN A 164 3.69 -14.22 -2.61
C GLN A 164 2.51 -14.94 -1.95
N VAL A 165 2.32 -16.22 -2.28
CA VAL A 165 1.13 -16.97 -1.86
C VAL A 165 1.45 -18.27 -1.13
N GLY A 166 2.73 -18.57 -0.94
CA GLY A 166 3.16 -19.75 -0.22
C GLY A 166 4.57 -20.18 -0.54
N ILE A 167 4.86 -21.43 -0.19
CA ILE A 167 6.15 -22.06 -0.47
C ILE A 167 5.96 -23.43 -1.10
N VAL A 168 6.96 -23.81 -1.89
CA VAL A 168 7.14 -25.16 -2.40
C VAL A 168 8.52 -25.67 -1.99
N GLU A 169 8.59 -26.94 -1.60
CA GLU A 169 9.85 -27.63 -1.36
C GLU A 169 10.10 -28.57 -2.53
N ALA A 170 11.16 -28.29 -3.29
CA ALA A 170 11.63 -29.13 -4.39
C ALA A 170 12.98 -29.74 -3.99
N GLY A 171 12.96 -31.00 -3.53
CA GLY A 171 14.13 -31.64 -2.93
C GLY A 171 14.56 -30.93 -1.63
N SER A 172 15.78 -30.39 -1.60
CA SER A 172 16.31 -29.64 -0.45
C SER A 172 16.15 -28.12 -0.55
N LYS A 173 15.51 -27.62 -1.61
CA LYS A 173 15.36 -26.18 -1.85
C LYS A 173 13.93 -25.74 -1.53
N ARG A 174 13.83 -24.78 -0.61
CA ARG A 174 12.62 -23.96 -0.40
C ARG A 174 12.57 -22.89 -1.48
N GLN A 175 11.44 -22.76 -2.16
CA GLN A 175 11.16 -21.68 -3.11
C GLN A 175 9.84 -21.02 -2.75
N ILE A 176 9.79 -19.69 -2.89
CA ILE A 176 8.56 -18.93 -2.74
C ILE A 176 7.72 -19.14 -4.00
N VAL A 177 6.42 -19.35 -3.79
CA VAL A 177 5.42 -19.43 -4.86
C VAL A 177 4.73 -18.09 -4.98
N HIS A 178 4.63 -17.61 -6.21
CA HIS A 178 3.95 -16.37 -6.56
C HIS A 178 2.62 -16.65 -7.23
N ALA A 179 1.64 -15.79 -7.01
CA ALA A 179 0.45 -15.68 -7.85
C ALA A 179 0.56 -14.40 -8.68
N ILE A 180 0.39 -14.54 -9.99
CA ILE A 180 0.19 -13.43 -10.92
C ILE A 180 -1.29 -13.36 -11.24
N TYR A 181 -1.95 -12.25 -10.94
CA TYR A 181 -3.38 -12.08 -11.13
C TYR A 181 -3.73 -10.64 -11.55
N ASP A 182 -4.91 -10.44 -12.11
CA ASP A 182 -5.49 -9.11 -12.31
C ASP A 182 -6.27 -8.73 -11.06
N ASP A 183 -5.83 -7.69 -10.36
CA ASP A 183 -6.43 -7.18 -9.13
C ASP A 183 -7.88 -6.74 -9.34
N SER A 184 -8.21 -6.26 -10.54
CA SER A 184 -9.59 -5.87 -10.90
C SER A 184 -10.53 -7.08 -11.05
N SER A 185 -9.99 -8.30 -11.15
CA SER A 185 -10.75 -9.54 -11.30
C SER A 185 -11.06 -10.23 -9.97
N VAL A 186 -10.57 -9.70 -8.85
CA VAL A 186 -10.81 -10.28 -7.52
C VAL A 186 -12.30 -10.21 -7.18
N ALA A 187 -12.84 -11.32 -6.68
CA ALA A 187 -14.24 -11.42 -6.32
C ALA A 187 -14.61 -10.35 -5.28
N ASP A 188 -15.50 -9.46 -5.68
CA ASP A 188 -15.99 -8.37 -4.83
C ASP A 188 -17.14 -8.86 -3.95
N ILE A 189 -16.83 -9.11 -2.67
CA ILE A 189 -17.82 -9.49 -1.67
C ILE A 189 -18.33 -8.21 -1.00
N LYS A 190 -19.49 -7.71 -1.45
CA LYS A 190 -20.00 -6.38 -1.08
C LYS A 190 -20.60 -6.25 0.33
N GLU A 191 -20.40 -7.22 1.21
CA GLU A 191 -20.87 -7.08 2.60
C GLU A 191 -19.86 -6.20 3.36
N PRO A 192 -20.23 -4.97 3.75
CA PRO A 192 -19.29 -4.03 4.35
C PRO A 192 -18.88 -4.50 5.76
N LEU A 193 -17.59 -4.45 6.03
CA LEU A 193 -17.03 -4.64 7.38
C LEU A 193 -16.65 -3.28 7.98
N ALA A 194 -16.89 -3.12 9.28
CA ALA A 194 -16.49 -1.91 9.99
C ALA A 194 -14.96 -1.71 9.92
N TYR A 195 -14.56 -0.45 9.84
CA TYR A 195 -13.17 -0.08 9.61
C TYR A 195 -12.43 0.04 10.95
N GLY A 196 -11.11 -0.14 10.93
CA GLY A 196 -10.21 0.01 12.06
C GLY A 196 -10.50 1.18 13.01
N ALA A 197 -10.35 0.89 14.29
CA ALA A 197 -10.83 1.79 15.32
C ALA A 197 -9.78 2.84 15.64
N GLU A 198 -10.25 4.08 15.76
CA GLU A 198 -9.50 5.11 16.42
C GLU A 198 -9.55 4.89 17.94
N VAL A 199 -8.40 4.61 18.53
CA VAL A 199 -8.29 4.34 19.96
C VAL A 199 -7.83 5.61 20.66
N PRO A 200 -8.59 6.15 21.63
CA PRO A 200 -8.08 7.25 22.45
C PRO A 200 -6.86 6.80 23.25
N LEU A 201 -5.84 7.65 23.26
CA LEU A 201 -4.69 7.50 24.15
C LEU A 201 -5.19 7.65 25.60
N ARG A 202 -4.94 6.65 26.46
CA ARG A 202 -5.36 6.70 27.87
C ARG A 202 -4.32 7.48 28.69
N ARG A 203 -4.35 8.80 28.57
CA ARG A 203 -3.78 9.74 29.56
C ARG A 203 -4.90 10.65 30.04
N ASP A 204 -4.77 11.20 31.25
CA ASP A 204 -5.70 12.22 31.73
C ASP A 204 -5.59 13.43 30.78
N LEU A 205 -6.62 13.66 29.96
CA LEU A 205 -6.65 14.74 28.95
C LEU A 205 -6.42 16.13 29.58
N SER A 206 -6.59 16.25 30.91
CA SER A 206 -6.25 17.44 31.69
C SER A 206 -4.75 17.73 31.81
N GLU A 207 -3.87 16.76 31.55
CA GLU A 207 -2.41 16.97 31.51
C GLU A 207 -1.91 17.30 30.09
N ILE A 208 -2.69 16.96 29.05
CA ILE A 208 -2.41 17.30 27.64
C ILE A 208 -2.93 18.72 27.30
N ALA A 209 -3.71 19.32 28.19
CA ALA A 209 -4.13 20.70 28.09
C ALA A 209 -2.93 21.65 28.29
N VAL A 210 -2.31 22.04 27.18
CA VAL A 210 -1.54 23.26 26.88
C VAL A 210 -0.38 22.86 25.96
N GLN A 211 -0.70 22.66 24.68
CA GLN A 211 0.14 23.00 23.50
C GLN A 211 -0.54 22.48 22.22
N LEU A 212 -1.80 22.86 21.99
CA LEU A 212 -2.15 23.20 20.62
C LEU A 212 -1.38 24.50 20.34
N PRO A 213 -0.50 24.60 19.34
CA PRO A 213 0.09 25.88 18.96
C PRO A 213 -1.01 26.78 18.41
N GLY A 214 -1.72 27.47 19.31
CA GLY A 214 -2.16 28.82 19.03
C GLY A 214 -0.89 29.65 19.00
N GLU A 215 -0.56 30.16 17.81
CA GLU A 215 0.74 30.71 17.40
C GLU A 215 1.66 29.66 16.75
N VAL A 216 1.47 29.58 15.43
CA VAL A 216 2.52 29.51 14.40
C VAL A 216 3.92 29.39 15.02
N LEU A 217 4.38 28.15 15.23
CA LEU A 217 5.80 27.91 15.07
C LEU A 217 6.09 28.34 13.63
N ASP A 218 7.01 29.29 13.46
CA ASP A 218 7.61 29.67 12.18
C ASP A 218 8.24 28.43 11.56
N VAL A 219 7.41 27.58 10.98
CA VAL A 219 7.81 26.52 10.06
C VAL A 219 7.55 27.10 8.69
N GLU A 220 8.43 28.01 8.25
CA GLU A 220 8.71 28.28 6.84
C GLU A 220 9.30 27.03 6.15
N SER A 221 8.86 25.81 6.50
CA SER A 221 9.03 24.65 5.63
C SER A 221 7.77 24.66 4.77
N GLY A 222 7.91 25.27 3.58
CA GLY A 222 6.79 25.48 2.67
C GLY A 222 5.93 24.24 2.52
N ILE A 223 4.63 24.45 2.37
CA ILE A 223 3.60 23.42 2.17
C ILE A 223 3.97 22.40 1.05
N THR A 224 4.97 22.74 0.22
CA THR A 224 5.57 21.91 -0.85
C THR A 224 6.80 21.08 -0.45
N SER A 225 7.25 21.09 0.81
CA SER A 225 8.45 20.35 1.25
C SER A 225 8.12 18.91 1.62
N THR A 226 9.01 17.99 1.27
CA THR A 226 8.92 16.59 1.68
C THR A 226 9.49 16.43 3.09
N THR A 227 8.70 15.84 3.99
CA THR A 227 9.11 15.44 5.34
C THR A 227 9.29 13.93 5.39
N THR A 228 10.47 13.47 5.77
CA THR A 228 10.70 12.05 6.06
C THR A 228 10.11 11.71 7.42
N VAL A 229 9.37 10.60 7.50
CA VAL A 229 8.88 10.02 8.75
C VAL A 229 9.45 8.60 8.84
N THR A 230 10.20 8.30 9.90
CA THR A 230 10.80 6.98 10.08
C THR A 230 9.82 5.99 10.72
N LEU A 231 9.87 4.75 10.25
CA LEU A 231 8.89 3.71 10.56
C LEU A 231 9.57 2.45 11.11
N MET A 232 9.16 2.03 12.30
CA MET A 232 9.34 0.66 12.76
C MET A 232 8.24 -0.21 12.13
N ALA A 233 8.61 -0.96 11.09
CA ALA A 233 7.75 -1.94 10.43
C ALA A 233 7.81 -3.27 11.21
N ALA A 234 6.81 -3.50 12.06
CA ALA A 234 6.72 -4.68 12.90
C ALA A 234 5.76 -5.71 12.32
N HIS A 235 5.99 -6.98 12.60
CA HIS A 235 5.08 -8.06 12.26
C HIS A 235 5.06 -9.17 13.31
N ASP A 236 3.99 -9.93 13.37
CA ASP A 236 3.87 -11.11 14.23
C ASP A 236 4.17 -12.42 13.48
N TYR A 237 4.13 -13.54 14.20
CA TYR A 237 4.35 -14.86 13.61
C TYR A 237 3.26 -15.23 12.59
N GLN A 238 2.01 -14.75 12.77
CA GLN A 238 0.94 -14.99 11.81
C GLN A 238 1.28 -14.32 10.47
N PHE A 239 1.75 -13.07 10.48
CA PHE A 239 2.20 -12.39 9.27
C PHE A 239 3.34 -13.15 8.57
N ARG A 240 4.36 -13.57 9.33
CA ARG A 240 5.47 -14.38 8.78
C ARG A 240 5.01 -15.70 8.17
N ASN A 241 3.92 -16.28 8.67
CA ASN A 241 3.33 -17.49 8.10
C ASN A 241 2.54 -17.19 6.81
N LEU A 242 1.95 -16.00 6.68
CA LEU A 242 1.28 -15.57 5.45
C LEU A 242 2.30 -15.23 4.35
N PHE A 243 3.37 -14.52 4.72
CA PHE A 243 4.36 -13.95 3.80
C PHE A 243 5.76 -14.55 4.05
N PRO A 244 6.18 -15.54 3.24
CA PRO A 244 7.48 -16.20 3.33
C PRO A 244 8.70 -15.27 3.27
N SER A 245 8.58 -14.08 2.67
CA SER A 245 9.55 -12.98 2.75
C SER A 245 8.89 -11.73 3.36
N PRO A 246 8.83 -11.61 4.70
CA PRO A 246 8.03 -10.60 5.38
C PRO A 246 8.59 -9.18 5.23
N ASN A 247 9.91 -9.01 5.28
CA ASN A 247 10.55 -7.69 5.15
C ASN A 247 10.34 -7.10 3.74
N THR A 248 10.39 -7.96 2.72
CA THR A 248 10.16 -7.55 1.33
C THR A 248 8.68 -7.23 1.08
N GLU A 249 7.76 -7.94 1.73
CA GLU A 249 6.33 -7.58 1.72
C GLU A 249 6.09 -6.19 2.32
N MET A 250 6.60 -5.94 3.53
CA MET A 250 6.47 -4.63 4.18
C MET A 250 7.12 -3.52 3.37
N THR A 251 8.29 -3.76 2.75
CA THR A 251 8.93 -2.79 1.84
C THR A 251 8.04 -2.46 0.66
N ASN A 252 7.46 -3.48 0.02
CA ASN A 252 6.58 -3.33 -1.13
C ASN A 252 5.33 -2.52 -0.75
N MET A 253 4.70 -2.83 0.39
CA MET A 253 3.55 -2.09 0.90
C MET A 253 3.91 -0.63 1.22
N VAL A 254 4.99 -0.37 1.96
CA VAL A 254 5.41 1.00 2.31
C VAL A 254 5.74 1.81 1.06
N ALA A 255 6.37 1.19 0.04
CA ALA A 255 6.63 1.84 -1.23
C ALA A 255 5.33 2.25 -1.95
N GLN A 256 4.29 1.40 -1.91
CA GLN A 256 2.98 1.75 -2.46
C GLN A 256 2.25 2.81 -1.64
N ILE A 257 2.27 2.72 -0.31
CA ILE A 257 1.67 3.71 0.58
C ILE A 257 2.30 5.09 0.36
N ASN A 258 3.61 5.15 0.11
CA ASN A 258 4.29 6.39 -0.26
C ASN A 258 3.72 7.05 -1.53
N THR A 259 3.08 6.31 -2.44
CA THR A 259 2.41 6.93 -3.60
C THR A 259 1.20 7.79 -3.21
N ALA A 260 0.55 7.49 -2.07
CA ALA A 260 -0.54 8.30 -1.52
C ALA A 260 -0.04 9.44 -0.63
N LEU A 261 1.13 9.31 0.00
CA LEU A 261 1.69 10.28 0.95
C LEU A 261 2.67 11.29 0.33
N SER A 262 3.34 10.91 -0.77
CA SER A 262 4.34 11.76 -1.45
C SER A 262 3.82 12.88 -2.36
N PRO A 263 2.54 12.92 -2.81
CA PRO A 263 2.03 14.06 -3.56
C PRO A 263 2.32 15.40 -2.85
N SER A 264 2.59 16.45 -3.61
CA SER A 264 3.14 17.72 -3.08
C SER A 264 2.20 18.49 -2.15
N ASP A 265 0.91 18.18 -2.18
CA ASP A 265 -0.13 18.66 -1.26
C ASP A 265 -0.09 17.97 0.12
N ILE A 266 0.65 16.86 0.24
CA ILE A 266 0.90 16.12 1.48
C ILE A 266 2.38 16.22 1.86
N GLY A 267 3.27 15.74 0.98
CA GLY A 267 4.71 15.82 1.13
C GLY A 267 5.26 14.99 2.29
N VAL A 268 4.81 13.74 2.45
CA VAL A 268 5.37 12.78 3.42
C VAL A 268 6.12 11.67 2.68
N SER A 269 7.28 11.28 3.20
CA SER A 269 8.05 10.13 2.73
C SER A 269 8.31 9.18 3.90
N LEU A 270 7.62 8.05 3.94
CA LEU A 270 7.91 6.99 4.92
C LEU A 270 9.24 6.31 4.59
N GLN A 271 10.07 6.10 5.59
CA GLN A 271 11.28 5.28 5.51
C GLN A 271 11.32 4.26 6.64
N ILE A 272 11.53 3.00 6.31
CA ILE A 272 11.67 1.93 7.29
C ILE A 272 13.04 2.07 7.97
N SER A 273 13.04 2.44 9.25
CA SER A 273 14.22 2.49 10.12
C SER A 273 14.44 1.17 10.86
N ALA A 274 13.39 0.35 11.01
CA ALA A 274 13.55 -1.00 11.51
C ALA A 274 12.49 -1.98 11.00
N TYR A 275 12.94 -3.21 10.75
CA TYR A 275 12.09 -4.38 10.65
C TYR A 275 12.07 -5.10 12.00
N CYS A 276 10.89 -5.40 12.54
CA CYS A 276 10.76 -6.06 13.84
C CYS A 276 9.88 -7.31 13.74
N ASP A 277 10.51 -8.49 13.80
CA ASP A 277 9.81 -9.77 13.98
C ASP A 277 9.50 -9.94 15.46
N LEU A 278 8.25 -9.71 15.85
CA LEU A 278 7.77 -9.82 17.23
C LEU A 278 7.41 -11.27 17.61
N GLY A 279 7.45 -12.21 16.66
CA GLY A 279 7.12 -13.60 16.91
C GLY A 279 5.75 -13.74 17.60
N THR A 280 5.77 -14.33 18.80
CA THR A 280 4.57 -14.64 19.61
C THR A 280 4.43 -13.72 20.83
N THR A 281 5.12 -12.58 20.89
CA THR A 281 5.13 -11.71 22.09
C THR A 281 3.79 -11.02 22.35
N LEU A 282 2.98 -10.80 21.32
CA LEU A 282 1.65 -10.20 21.43
C LEU A 282 0.57 -11.29 21.53
N ALA A 283 -0.38 -11.13 22.44
CA ALA A 283 -1.42 -12.11 22.72
C ALA A 283 -2.84 -11.67 22.29
N ALA A 284 -3.12 -10.37 22.24
CA ALA A 284 -4.46 -9.86 21.95
C ALA A 284 -4.93 -10.11 20.51
N TYR A 285 -6.26 -10.20 20.35
CA TYR A 285 -6.96 -10.33 19.06
C TYR A 285 -7.99 -9.22 18.84
N ASN A 286 -8.47 -8.59 19.92
CA ASN A 286 -9.30 -7.40 19.82
C ASN A 286 -8.41 -6.22 19.38
N HIS A 287 -8.87 -5.47 18.39
CA HIS A 287 -8.11 -4.39 17.76
C HIS A 287 -7.61 -3.33 18.77
N GLU A 288 -8.42 -2.88 19.74
CA GLU A 288 -7.96 -1.89 20.74
C GLU A 288 -6.92 -2.50 21.69
N SER A 289 -7.19 -3.72 22.15
CA SER A 289 -6.33 -4.42 23.09
C SER A 289 -4.97 -4.72 22.46
N LEU A 290 -4.95 -5.10 21.18
CA LEU A 290 -3.73 -5.34 20.40
C LEU A 290 -2.93 -4.06 20.22
N LEU A 291 -3.57 -2.93 19.89
CA LEU A 291 -2.86 -1.66 19.76
C LEU A 291 -2.22 -1.25 21.10
N ARG A 292 -2.96 -1.37 22.20
CA ARG A 292 -2.47 -1.04 23.54
C ARG A 292 -1.30 -1.94 23.94
N GLU A 293 -1.42 -3.24 23.72
CA GLU A 293 -0.34 -4.21 23.97
C GLU A 293 0.89 -3.91 23.09
N PHE A 294 0.70 -3.70 21.79
CA PHE A 294 1.80 -3.39 20.86
C PHE A 294 2.56 -2.14 21.29
N SER A 295 1.86 -1.05 21.58
CA SER A 295 2.49 0.20 22.04
C SER A 295 3.22 0.05 23.38
N ALA A 296 2.59 -0.60 24.37
CA ALA A 296 3.18 -0.75 25.70
C ALA A 296 4.43 -1.64 25.70
N GLU A 297 4.42 -2.73 24.95
CA GLU A 297 5.52 -3.70 24.92
C GLU A 297 6.68 -3.27 24.01
N ASN A 298 6.47 -2.33 23.09
CA ASN A 298 7.45 -1.97 22.05
C ASN A 298 7.90 -0.51 22.07
N ALA A 299 7.53 0.29 23.07
CA ALA A 299 7.94 1.68 23.16
C ALA A 299 9.47 1.86 23.17
N ALA A 300 10.16 1.13 24.06
CA ALA A 300 11.62 1.16 24.12
C ALA A 300 12.27 0.69 22.80
N LEU A 301 11.62 -0.22 22.07
CA LEU A 301 12.12 -0.73 20.81
C LEU A 301 12.00 0.33 19.71
N ARG A 302 10.84 1.00 19.60
CA ARG A 302 10.61 2.11 18.69
C ARG A 302 11.65 3.22 18.89
N ASP A 303 11.87 3.62 20.14
CA ASP A 303 12.84 4.67 20.47
C ASP A 303 14.28 4.24 20.10
N SER A 304 14.67 3.00 20.41
CA SER A 304 16.02 2.48 20.12
C SER A 304 16.32 2.29 18.61
N THR A 305 15.28 2.28 17.78
CA THR A 305 15.36 2.13 16.32
C THR A 305 15.26 3.45 15.59
N ASN A 306 15.20 4.56 16.33
CA ASN A 306 15.00 5.89 15.80
C ASN A 306 13.76 6.02 14.89
N SER A 307 12.65 5.45 15.35
CA SER A 307 11.40 5.39 14.59
C SER A 307 10.39 6.40 15.13
N ASP A 308 9.94 7.32 14.28
CA ASP A 308 8.88 8.28 14.59
C ASP A 308 7.56 7.56 14.87
N ILE A 309 7.23 6.57 14.04
CA ILE A 309 6.02 5.77 14.17
C ILE A 309 6.35 4.28 14.17
N ALA A 310 5.42 3.49 14.70
CA ALA A 310 5.47 2.04 14.70
C ALA A 310 4.16 1.48 14.11
N VAL A 311 4.29 0.62 13.10
CA VAL A 311 3.15 -0.04 12.46
C VAL A 311 3.31 -1.54 12.56
N LEU A 312 2.34 -2.20 13.17
CA LEU A 312 2.24 -3.66 13.19
C LEU A 312 1.42 -4.15 11.99
N PHE A 313 2.08 -4.82 11.05
CA PHE A 313 1.45 -5.58 9.99
C PHE A 313 1.13 -6.98 10.53
N THR A 314 -0.09 -7.18 11.01
CA THR A 314 -0.49 -8.42 11.70
C THR A 314 -1.15 -9.41 10.75
N GLY A 315 -0.77 -10.68 10.83
CA GLY A 315 -1.47 -11.76 10.14
C GLY A 315 -2.69 -12.30 10.92
N ARG A 316 -3.06 -11.66 12.03
CA ARG A 316 -4.23 -12.03 12.82
C ARG A 316 -5.50 -11.66 12.09
N ASP A 317 -6.44 -12.59 12.08
CA ASP A 317 -7.84 -12.27 11.84
C ASP A 317 -8.37 -11.66 13.14
N LEU A 318 -8.58 -10.35 13.12
CA LEU A 318 -9.12 -9.60 14.24
C LEU A 318 -10.60 -9.98 14.45
N ASP A 319 -11.27 -9.41 15.44
CA ASP A 319 -12.59 -9.83 15.95
C ASP A 319 -13.79 -9.62 14.99
N ASN A 320 -13.56 -9.70 13.67
CA ASN A 320 -14.53 -9.61 12.56
C ASN A 320 -15.29 -8.29 12.44
N GLU A 321 -14.99 -7.30 13.29
CA GLU A 321 -15.61 -5.98 13.23
C GLU A 321 -14.61 -4.91 12.76
N TYR A 322 -13.31 -5.06 13.02
CA TYR A 322 -12.29 -4.05 12.72
C TYR A 322 -11.08 -4.72 12.05
N ILE A 323 -10.57 -4.13 10.98
CA ILE A 323 -9.40 -4.63 10.23
C ILE A 323 -8.10 -3.86 10.52
N GLY A 324 -8.12 -2.99 11.53
CA GLY A 324 -6.96 -2.22 11.98
C GLY A 324 -7.28 -1.40 13.23
N ALA A 325 -6.30 -0.69 13.75
CA ALA A 325 -6.51 0.39 14.70
C ALA A 325 -5.29 1.29 14.77
N SER A 326 -5.52 2.53 15.16
CA SER A 326 -4.47 3.53 15.35
C SER A 326 -4.81 4.41 16.55
N TYR A 327 -3.78 4.98 17.16
CA TYR A 327 -4.03 6.06 18.10
C TYR A 327 -4.47 7.30 17.34
N VAL A 328 -5.52 7.95 17.86
CA VAL A 328 -5.91 9.29 17.38
C VAL A 328 -4.72 10.21 17.48
N TYR A 329 -4.52 11.03 16.44
CA TYR A 329 -3.47 12.06 16.47
C TYR A 329 -3.55 12.90 17.74
N VAL A 330 -2.44 12.88 18.45
CA VAL A 330 -2.11 13.77 19.56
C VAL A 330 -0.71 14.28 19.30
N PRO A 331 -0.38 15.55 19.62
CA PRO A 331 0.99 16.05 19.52
C PRO A 331 1.85 15.50 20.68
N ASP A 332 1.88 14.17 20.81
CA ASP A 332 2.59 13.42 21.85
C ASP A 332 3.24 12.18 21.20
N PRO A 333 4.54 11.94 21.47
CA PRO A 333 5.26 10.73 21.07
C PRO A 333 4.49 9.41 21.25
N ASP A 334 3.69 9.27 22.30
CA ASP A 334 2.96 8.03 22.58
C ASP A 334 1.87 7.73 21.52
N GLY A 335 1.46 8.73 20.73
CA GLY A 335 0.46 8.58 19.66
C GLY A 335 0.96 7.87 18.41
N GLY A 336 2.26 7.62 18.27
CA GLY A 336 2.89 7.07 17.06
C GLY A 336 2.73 5.56 16.85
N TYR A 337 1.55 4.96 17.10
CA TYR A 337 1.33 3.52 16.93
C TYR A 337 0.05 3.20 16.16
N ALA A 338 0.17 2.25 15.23
CA ALA A 338 -0.93 1.66 14.49
C ALA A 338 -0.73 0.16 14.26
N HIS A 339 -1.80 -0.55 13.95
CA HIS A 339 -1.74 -1.90 13.39
C HIS A 339 -2.80 -2.09 12.30
N ALA A 340 -2.49 -2.94 11.33
CA ALA A 340 -3.39 -3.27 10.24
C ALA A 340 -3.37 -4.79 9.98
N GLN A 341 -4.56 -5.37 9.81
CA GLN A 341 -4.76 -6.79 9.47
C GLN A 341 -4.33 -7.08 8.04
N MET A 342 -3.61 -8.19 7.85
CA MET A 342 -3.00 -8.58 6.57
C MET A 342 -3.59 -9.87 5.98
N CYS A 343 -4.61 -10.45 6.62
CA CYS A 343 -5.37 -11.59 6.13
C CYS A 343 -6.84 -11.23 5.86
N SER A 344 -7.50 -12.00 5.01
CA SER A 344 -8.91 -11.78 4.65
C SER A 344 -9.82 -11.99 5.86
N SER A 345 -10.82 -11.11 6.02
CA SER A 345 -11.88 -11.20 7.04
C SER A 345 -13.20 -11.72 6.45
N GLY A 346 -13.19 -12.21 5.20
CA GLY A 346 -14.35 -12.86 4.56
C GLY A 346 -15.48 -11.94 4.09
N GLY A 347 -15.38 -10.62 4.29
CA GLY A 347 -16.32 -9.59 3.80
C GLY A 347 -15.74 -8.73 2.67
N SER A 348 -16.00 -7.43 2.66
CA SER A 348 -15.42 -6.51 1.65
C SER A 348 -13.89 -6.45 1.65
N TYR A 349 -13.25 -6.76 2.78
CA TYR A 349 -11.81 -6.84 2.89
C TYR A 349 -11.27 -8.25 2.59
N GLN A 350 -10.80 -8.43 1.36
CA GLN A 350 -10.20 -9.70 0.89
C GLN A 350 -8.69 -9.82 1.09
N ALA A 351 -8.06 -8.80 1.70
CA ALA A 351 -6.61 -8.72 1.91
C ALA A 351 -5.78 -9.01 0.63
N THR A 352 -6.24 -8.55 -0.54
CA THR A 352 -5.38 -8.44 -1.73
C THR A 352 -4.24 -7.46 -1.44
N PHE A 353 -3.20 -7.44 -2.27
CA PHE A 353 -2.09 -6.51 -2.05
C PHE A 353 -2.56 -5.04 -2.01
N SER A 354 -3.47 -4.64 -2.90
CA SER A 354 -4.07 -3.30 -2.90
C SER A 354 -4.87 -3.04 -1.63
N HIS A 355 -5.70 -3.98 -1.18
CA HIS A 355 -6.46 -3.84 0.06
C HIS A 355 -5.54 -3.69 1.28
N ARG A 356 -4.47 -4.50 1.39
CA ARG A 356 -3.49 -4.40 2.47
C ARG A 356 -2.80 -3.03 2.50
N CYS A 357 -2.43 -2.50 1.34
CA CYS A 357 -1.85 -1.16 1.23
C CYS A 357 -2.83 -0.06 1.66
N ILE A 358 -4.09 -0.14 1.22
CA ILE A 358 -5.13 0.84 1.57
C ILE A 358 -5.42 0.80 3.08
N ASN A 359 -5.57 -0.39 3.65
CA ASN A 359 -5.81 -0.58 5.08
C ASN A 359 -4.66 0.01 5.92
N ALA A 360 -3.42 -0.34 5.58
CA ALA A 360 -2.25 0.23 6.27
C ALA A 360 -2.14 1.75 6.08
N ALA A 361 -2.40 2.29 4.88
CA ALA A 361 -2.40 3.73 4.63
C ALA A 361 -3.49 4.45 5.44
N HIS A 362 -4.66 3.83 5.61
CA HIS A 362 -5.74 4.38 6.39
C HIS A 362 -5.31 4.52 7.86
N GLU A 363 -4.80 3.46 8.47
CA GLU A 363 -4.33 3.54 9.88
C GLU A 363 -3.17 4.52 10.06
N ILE A 364 -2.25 4.57 9.10
CA ILE A 364 -1.17 5.56 9.11
C ILE A 364 -1.75 6.98 9.01
N GLY A 365 -2.79 7.21 8.20
CA GLY A 365 -3.45 8.51 8.06
C GLY A 365 -3.99 9.06 9.39
N HIS A 366 -4.58 8.21 10.22
CA HIS A 366 -5.05 8.59 11.56
C HIS A 366 -3.92 9.08 12.48
N LEU A 367 -2.69 8.56 12.34
CA LEU A 367 -1.51 9.06 13.08
C LEU A 367 -1.17 10.52 12.76
N PHE A 368 -1.64 11.03 11.63
CA PHE A 368 -1.53 12.43 11.21
C PHE A 368 -2.81 13.23 11.44
N GLY A 369 -3.85 12.59 11.97
CA GLY A 369 -5.13 13.20 12.30
C GLY A 369 -6.04 13.36 11.10
N ALA A 370 -5.85 12.56 10.05
CA ALA A 370 -6.85 12.39 9.00
C ALA A 370 -8.08 11.67 9.57
N GLY A 371 -9.27 12.09 9.15
CA GLY A 371 -10.54 11.59 9.66
C GLY A 371 -11.36 10.85 8.60
N HIS A 372 -12.30 10.05 9.09
CA HIS A 372 -13.42 9.48 8.32
C HIS A 372 -14.35 10.59 7.77
N GLU A 373 -15.31 10.22 6.93
CA GLU A 373 -16.27 11.14 6.31
C GLU A 373 -17.15 11.88 7.34
N ASP A 374 -17.48 11.20 8.43
CA ASP A 374 -18.35 11.71 9.48
C ASP A 374 -17.60 12.28 10.68
N SER A 375 -16.27 12.35 10.62
CA SER A 375 -15.43 12.84 11.72
C SER A 375 -15.92 14.17 12.29
N THR A 376 -15.92 14.23 13.62
CA THR A 376 -16.36 15.36 14.45
C THR A 376 -15.21 15.82 15.35
N PRO A 377 -15.34 16.91 16.14
CA PRO A 377 -14.26 17.35 17.03
C PRO A 377 -13.70 16.19 17.89
N PRO A 378 -12.37 16.10 18.07
CA PRO A 378 -11.38 17.17 17.91
C PRO A 378 -10.82 17.35 16.49
N TYR A 379 -11.25 16.56 15.51
CA TYR A 379 -10.81 16.73 14.12
C TYR A 379 -11.16 18.12 13.58
N PRO A 380 -10.26 18.78 12.84
CA PRO A 380 -10.62 19.95 12.04
C PRO A 380 -11.79 19.60 11.11
N SER A 381 -12.72 20.54 10.92
CA SER A 381 -13.96 20.27 10.18
C SER A 381 -13.77 19.85 8.72
N TYR A 382 -12.58 20.08 8.14
CA TYR A 382 -12.22 19.68 6.78
C TYR A 382 -11.49 18.33 6.69
N ALA A 383 -10.98 17.80 7.80
CA ALA A 383 -10.17 16.58 7.82
C ALA A 383 -11.09 15.35 7.72
N LYS A 384 -11.60 15.10 6.52
CA LYS A 384 -12.64 14.11 6.25
C LYS A 384 -12.38 13.36 4.96
N ALA A 385 -12.72 12.08 4.97
CA ALA A 385 -12.72 11.23 3.79
C ALA A 385 -13.74 11.72 2.75
N TYR A 386 -13.47 11.40 1.48
CA TYR A 386 -14.33 11.75 0.36
C TYR A 386 -14.68 10.51 -0.47
N HIS A 387 -15.82 10.58 -1.16
CA HIS A 387 -16.22 9.61 -2.17
C HIS A 387 -16.69 10.34 -3.43
N TRP A 388 -16.56 9.70 -4.59
CA TRP A 388 -17.04 10.25 -5.86
C TRP A 388 -17.58 9.14 -6.76
N THR A 389 -18.23 9.55 -7.85
CA THR A 389 -18.71 8.61 -8.87
C THR A 389 -17.95 8.83 -10.16
N GLU A 390 -17.13 7.85 -10.53
CA GLU A 390 -16.42 7.79 -11.80
C GLU A 390 -17.39 7.34 -12.91
N TRP A 391 -17.37 8.03 -14.05
CA TRP A 391 -18.24 7.76 -15.21
C TRP A 391 -19.74 7.68 -14.88
N PHE A 392 -20.18 8.31 -13.78
CA PHE A 392 -21.53 8.27 -13.24
C PHE A 392 -22.06 6.87 -12.84
N VAL A 393 -21.20 5.85 -12.79
CA VAL A 393 -21.62 4.46 -12.51
C VAL A 393 -20.73 3.70 -11.53
N TYR A 394 -19.47 4.12 -11.36
CA TYR A 394 -18.53 3.47 -10.43
C TYR A 394 -18.30 4.36 -9.23
N ASN A 395 -18.66 3.89 -8.03
CA ASN A 395 -18.34 4.63 -6.82
C ASN A 395 -16.87 4.37 -6.46
N ARG A 396 -16.21 5.42 -5.99
CA ARG A 396 -14.82 5.37 -5.54
C ARG A 396 -14.73 6.07 -4.20
N TYR A 397 -13.87 5.53 -3.33
CA TYR A 397 -13.74 5.98 -1.96
C TYR A 397 -12.27 6.23 -1.65
N THR A 398 -11.97 7.37 -1.05
CA THR A 398 -10.61 7.66 -0.53
C THR A 398 -10.25 6.70 0.60
N ALA A 399 -8.95 6.57 0.88
CA ALA A 399 -8.41 5.58 1.81
C ALA A 399 -9.05 5.65 3.20
N LEU A 400 -9.41 6.85 3.68
CA LEU A 400 -9.98 7.10 5.02
C LEU A 400 -11.49 6.87 5.12
N TRP A 401 -12.16 6.43 4.06
CA TRP A 401 -13.60 6.20 4.11
C TRP A 401 -13.98 5.03 5.05
N SER A 402 -15.03 5.20 5.84
CA SER A 402 -15.62 4.14 6.67
C SER A 402 -17.01 3.77 6.15
N SER A 403 -17.36 2.51 5.85
CA SER A 403 -16.71 1.20 5.93
C SER A 403 -15.73 0.86 4.79
N PHE A 404 -14.98 -0.24 4.87
CA PHE A 404 -14.11 -0.67 3.77
C PHE A 404 -14.95 -1.14 2.56
N MET A 405 -14.82 -0.50 1.39
CA MET A 405 -15.69 -0.71 0.22
C MET A 405 -15.11 -1.66 -0.84
N GLY A 406 -14.24 -2.59 -0.43
CA GLY A 406 -13.64 -3.57 -1.33
C GLY A 406 -12.86 -2.91 -2.48
N ASN A 407 -13.08 -3.38 -3.71
CA ASN A 407 -12.38 -2.91 -4.91
C ASN A 407 -12.73 -1.46 -5.30
N ASP A 408 -13.72 -0.84 -4.65
CA ASP A 408 -14.07 0.58 -4.85
C ASP A 408 -13.17 1.53 -4.02
N MET A 409 -12.41 0.99 -3.05
CA MET A 409 -11.44 1.76 -2.27
C MET A 409 -10.24 2.18 -3.12
N CYS A 410 -9.76 3.39 -2.91
CA CYS A 410 -8.61 3.97 -3.60
C CYS A 410 -7.49 4.29 -2.61
N LEU A 411 -6.25 3.96 -2.98
CA LEU A 411 -5.04 4.36 -2.24
C LEU A 411 -4.75 5.84 -2.49
N GLU A 412 -5.59 6.71 -1.94
CA GLU A 412 -5.52 8.16 -2.07
C GLU A 412 -6.21 8.83 -0.87
N TYR A 413 -5.65 9.91 -0.35
CA TYR A 413 -6.30 10.75 0.64
C TYR A 413 -7.13 11.84 -0.04
N SER A 414 -8.25 12.23 0.55
CA SER A 414 -9.08 13.32 0.04
C SER A 414 -8.30 14.63 -0.04
N CYS A 415 -8.49 15.35 -1.14
CA CYS A 415 -7.79 16.59 -1.44
C CYS A 415 -8.67 17.52 -2.26
N ASP A 416 -8.69 18.80 -1.91
CA ASP A 416 -9.50 19.84 -2.55
C ASP A 416 -9.16 20.09 -4.04
N THR A 417 -8.00 19.63 -4.51
CA THR A 417 -7.56 19.74 -5.92
C THR A 417 -7.76 18.47 -6.75
N ARG A 418 -8.14 17.34 -6.13
CA ARG A 418 -8.39 16.05 -6.80
C ARG A 418 -9.74 15.47 -6.40
N HIS A 419 -9.75 14.50 -5.48
CA HIS A 419 -10.94 13.79 -5.01
C HIS A 419 -11.29 14.28 -3.59
N GLY A 420 -11.83 15.49 -3.52
CA GLY A 420 -12.19 16.16 -2.28
C GLY A 420 -12.78 17.55 -2.52
N ASP A 421 -12.99 18.28 -1.43
CA ASP A 421 -13.42 19.68 -1.45
C ASP A 421 -12.92 20.40 -0.18
N ALA A 422 -13.28 21.67 0.00
CA ALA A 422 -12.82 22.48 1.14
C ALA A 422 -13.24 21.92 2.53
N SER A 423 -14.17 20.96 2.57
CA SER A 423 -14.60 20.23 3.77
C SER A 423 -14.16 18.76 3.80
N HIS A 424 -13.48 18.27 2.76
CA HIS A 424 -12.97 16.91 2.66
C HIS A 424 -11.54 16.93 2.10
N ASP A 425 -10.59 17.21 2.98
CA ASP A 425 -9.19 17.46 2.66
C ASP A 425 -8.26 16.87 3.75
N ASN A 426 -8.18 15.55 3.75
CA ASN A 426 -7.23 14.82 4.60
C ASN A 426 -5.78 15.07 4.17
N ALA A 427 -5.54 15.33 2.89
CA ALA A 427 -4.21 15.64 2.36
C ALA A 427 -3.60 16.86 3.07
N ARG A 428 -4.36 17.96 3.16
CA ARG A 428 -3.96 19.14 3.93
C ARG A 428 -3.69 18.82 5.38
N ARG A 429 -4.56 18.03 6.02
CA ARG A 429 -4.41 17.69 7.44
C ARG A 429 -3.09 16.95 7.70
N ILE A 430 -2.76 15.98 6.84
CA ILE A 430 -1.49 15.26 6.91
C ILE A 430 -0.31 16.22 6.70
N SER A 431 -0.40 17.13 5.72
CA SER A 431 0.65 18.12 5.49
C SER A 431 0.87 19.07 6.69
N GLU A 432 -0.17 19.42 7.44
CA GLU A 432 -0.07 20.30 8.60
C GLU A 432 0.58 19.61 9.82
N THR A 433 0.41 18.29 9.96
CA THR A 433 0.87 17.53 11.13
C THR A 433 2.17 16.75 10.89
N LYS A 434 2.60 16.58 9.63
CA LYS A 434 3.79 15.78 9.29
C LYS A 434 5.05 16.13 10.05
N GLY A 435 5.30 17.42 10.32
CA GLY A 435 6.48 17.87 11.06
C GLY A 435 6.43 17.50 12.54
N VAL A 436 5.24 17.36 13.11
CA VAL A 436 5.05 16.89 14.50
C VAL A 436 5.24 15.38 14.56
N VAL A 437 4.64 14.64 13.63
CA VAL A 437 4.76 13.17 13.56
C VAL A 437 6.21 12.76 13.32
N ALA A 438 6.94 13.45 12.44
CA ALA A 438 8.38 13.25 12.19
C ALA A 438 9.31 13.59 13.39
N GLY A 439 8.73 13.92 14.55
CA GLY A 439 9.44 14.22 15.78
C GLY A 439 8.83 13.50 16.99
N TYR A 440 8.08 12.42 16.77
CA TYR A 440 7.57 11.56 17.84
C TYR A 440 8.66 10.72 18.51
N GLN A 441 9.87 10.72 17.98
CA GLN A 441 11.01 9.98 18.53
C GLN A 441 11.85 10.80 19.52
#